data_AF-A0A5N6R899-F1
#
_entry.id   AF-A0A5N6R899-F1
#
_cell.length_a   1.000
_cell.length_b   1.000
_cell.length_c   1.000
_cell.angle_alpha   90.00
_cell.angle_beta   90.00
_cell.angle_gamma   90.00
#
_symmetry.space_group_name_H-M   'P 1'
#
loop_
_entity.id
_entity.type
_entity.pdbx_description
1 polymer ?
#
loop_
_entity_poly.entity_id
_entity_poly.type
_entity_poly.pdbx_seq_one_letter_code
_entity_poly.pdbx_strand_id
1 'polypeptide(L)'
;MSDQSRPVSQRLYDSAPSSRQTVKFLTAVTVGATLLILSGLTLTGTVIALILATPVLVLFSPILVPAGFVIFLVVAGFVFSGGCGVAALSALTWIYNYVTGKCPPGAEKLDYARMRIADKARDMTERAREYGNFVQHKAQEATQRA
;
A
#
# COMPACT_ATOMS: atom_id res chain seq x y z
N MET A 1 -59.08 34.78 -2.15
CA MET A 1 -58.79 33.34 -2.12
C MET A 1 -57.80 33.03 -3.23
N SER A 2 -56.55 32.77 -2.86
CA SER A 2 -55.43 32.54 -3.78
C SER A 2 -55.23 31.04 -3.94
N ASP A 3 -55.69 30.48 -5.06
CA ASP A 3 -55.51 29.07 -5.36
C ASP A 3 -54.29 28.83 -6.26
N GLN A 4 -53.51 27.84 -5.85
CA GLN A 4 -52.10 27.65 -6.11
C GLN A 4 -51.93 26.61 -7.22
N SER A 5 -51.86 27.05 -8.47
CA SER A 5 -51.51 26.17 -9.60
C SER A 5 -50.00 26.06 -9.76
N ARG A 6 -49.38 25.13 -9.03
CA ARG A 6 -47.98 24.71 -9.24
C ARG A 6 -47.92 23.66 -10.36
N PRO A 7 -46.98 23.76 -11.32
CA PRO A 7 -46.92 22.88 -12.48
C PRO A 7 -46.51 21.45 -12.11
N VAL A 8 -47.33 20.50 -12.55
CA VAL A 8 -47.23 19.04 -12.37
C VAL A 8 -45.99 18.43 -13.07
N SER A 9 -45.21 19.21 -13.81
CA SER A 9 -44.08 18.74 -14.61
C SER A 9 -42.82 18.35 -13.82
N GLN A 10 -42.75 18.62 -12.51
CA GLN A 10 -41.57 18.28 -11.70
C GLN A 10 -41.63 16.84 -11.11
N ARG A 11 -42.80 16.18 -11.15
CA ARG A 11 -43.02 14.82 -10.62
C ARG A 11 -42.66 13.69 -11.59
N LEU A 12 -42.20 14.01 -12.79
CA LEU A 12 -41.75 13.02 -13.78
C LEU A 12 -40.22 12.87 -13.86
N TYR A 13 -39.45 13.59 -13.04
CA TYR A 13 -37.98 13.54 -13.06
C TYR A 13 -37.32 12.74 -11.91
N ASP A 14 -38.11 12.22 -10.96
CA ASP A 14 -37.56 11.49 -9.79
C ASP A 14 -37.88 9.99 -9.77
N SER A 15 -38.34 9.44 -10.91
CA SER A 15 -38.62 8.02 -11.08
C SER A 15 -37.50 7.29 -11.84
N ALA A 16 -36.24 7.44 -11.40
CA ALA A 16 -35.14 6.60 -11.87
C ALA A 16 -34.55 5.67 -10.78
N PRO A 17 -35.32 4.72 -10.22
CA PRO A 17 -34.77 3.67 -9.38
C PRO A 17 -34.42 2.44 -10.24
N SER A 18 -33.22 2.36 -10.84
CA SER A 18 -32.68 1.07 -11.36
C SER A 18 -31.24 1.12 -11.90
N SER A 19 -30.74 2.25 -12.40
CA SER A 19 -29.42 2.24 -13.08
C SER A 19 -28.24 2.05 -12.10
N ARG A 20 -28.23 2.75 -10.97
CA ARG A 20 -27.15 2.68 -9.97
C ARG A 20 -27.08 1.35 -9.22
N GLN A 21 -28.21 0.67 -9.07
CA GLN A 21 -28.25 -0.65 -8.41
C GLN A 21 -27.75 -1.72 -9.37
N THR A 22 -28.17 -1.65 -10.63
CA THR A 22 -27.72 -2.55 -11.70
C THR A 22 -26.21 -2.49 -11.90
N VAL A 23 -25.59 -1.30 -11.91
CA VAL A 23 -24.11 -1.18 -12.01
C VAL A 23 -23.37 -1.73 -10.78
N LYS A 24 -23.96 -1.63 -9.58
CA LYS A 24 -23.37 -2.20 -8.34
C LYS A 24 -23.43 -3.72 -8.35
N PHE A 25 -24.54 -4.30 -8.82
CA PHE A 25 -24.66 -5.74 -9.01
C PHE A 25 -23.73 -6.24 -10.11
N LEU A 26 -23.66 -5.57 -11.26
CA LEU A 26 -22.70 -5.90 -12.32
C LEU A 26 -21.25 -5.91 -11.81
N THR A 27 -20.86 -4.88 -11.06
CA THR A 27 -19.50 -4.81 -10.48
C THR A 27 -19.27 -5.92 -9.46
N ALA A 28 -20.24 -6.17 -8.57
CA ALA A 28 -20.16 -7.25 -7.59
C ALA A 28 -20.11 -8.64 -8.25
N VAL A 29 -20.84 -8.83 -9.36
CA VAL A 29 -20.82 -10.06 -10.16
C VAL A 29 -19.49 -10.21 -10.87
N THR A 30 -18.92 -9.15 -11.45
CA THR A 30 -17.60 -9.21 -12.09
C THR A 30 -16.52 -9.56 -11.08
N VAL A 31 -16.50 -8.89 -9.91
CA VAL A 31 -15.55 -9.19 -8.83
C VAL A 31 -15.79 -10.60 -8.26
N GLY A 32 -17.05 -10.99 -8.08
CA GLY A 32 -17.43 -12.33 -7.65
C GLY A 32 -16.95 -13.39 -8.63
N ALA A 33 -17.15 -13.18 -9.93
CA ALA A 33 -16.73 -14.10 -10.98
C ALA A 33 -15.22 -14.22 -11.07
N THR A 34 -14.46 -13.12 -11.00
CA THR A 34 -12.99 -13.19 -10.99
C THR A 34 -12.47 -13.90 -9.76
N LEU A 35 -13.04 -13.64 -8.58
CA LEU A 35 -12.70 -14.36 -7.35
C LEU A 35 -13.07 -15.84 -7.44
N LEU A 36 -14.20 -16.19 -8.05
CA LEU A 36 -14.66 -17.57 -8.19
C LEU A 36 -13.77 -18.36 -9.17
N ILE A 37 -13.37 -17.74 -10.28
CA ILE A 37 -12.41 -18.32 -11.24
C ILE A 37 -11.05 -18.48 -10.57
N LEU A 38 -10.56 -17.46 -9.87
CA LEU A 38 -9.25 -17.50 -9.20
C LEU A 38 -9.24 -18.53 -8.08
N SER A 39 -10.30 -18.61 -7.28
CA SER A 39 -10.49 -19.61 -6.23
C SER A 39 -10.58 -21.02 -6.81
N GLY A 40 -11.39 -21.21 -7.87
CA GLY A 40 -11.50 -22.48 -8.58
C GLY A 40 -10.16 -22.92 -9.16
N LEU A 41 -9.43 -22.01 -9.83
CA LEU A 41 -8.11 -22.31 -10.39
C LEU A 41 -7.08 -22.64 -9.31
N THR A 42 -7.09 -21.89 -8.20
CA THR A 42 -6.21 -22.15 -7.05
C THR A 42 -6.54 -23.48 -6.41
N LEU A 43 -7.83 -23.79 -6.23
CA LEU A 43 -8.29 -25.05 -5.63
C LEU A 43 -7.98 -26.24 -6.55
N THR A 44 -8.30 -26.16 -7.83
CA THR A 44 -7.99 -27.20 -8.82
C THR A 44 -6.48 -27.37 -8.97
N GLY A 45 -5.72 -26.29 -9.04
CA GLY A 45 -4.26 -26.32 -9.06
C GLY A 45 -3.69 -26.96 -7.79
N THR A 46 -4.22 -26.64 -6.62
CA THR A 46 -3.83 -27.23 -5.34
C THR A 46 -4.19 -28.71 -5.29
N VAL A 47 -5.39 -29.11 -5.71
CA VAL A 47 -5.82 -30.51 -5.74
C VAL A 47 -4.97 -31.34 -6.70
N ILE A 48 -4.69 -30.83 -7.91
CA ILE A 48 -3.79 -31.50 -8.87
C ILE A 48 -2.38 -31.59 -8.28
N ALA A 49 -1.89 -30.50 -7.68
CA ALA A 49 -0.60 -30.50 -6.99
C ALA A 49 -0.57 -31.52 -5.83
N LEU A 50 -1.63 -31.67 -5.04
CA LEU A 50 -1.74 -32.67 -3.98
C LEU A 50 -1.79 -34.10 -4.55
N ILE A 51 -2.52 -34.33 -5.64
CA ILE A 51 -2.61 -35.65 -6.29
C ILE A 51 -1.26 -36.04 -6.88
N LEU A 52 -0.50 -35.11 -7.45
CA LEU A 52 0.86 -35.35 -7.93
C LEU A 52 1.87 -35.41 -6.76
N ALA A 53 1.67 -34.61 -5.71
CA ALA A 53 2.54 -34.59 -4.55
C ALA A 53 2.37 -35.83 -3.67
N THR A 54 1.19 -36.43 -3.57
CA THR A 54 0.96 -37.59 -2.70
C THR A 54 1.83 -38.81 -3.09
N PRO A 55 1.94 -39.22 -4.37
CA PRO A 55 2.87 -40.28 -4.77
C PRO A 55 4.34 -39.81 -4.80
N VAL A 56 4.62 -38.53 -5.12
CA VAL A 56 5.99 -38.01 -5.24
C VAL A 56 6.64 -37.69 -3.88
N LEU A 57 5.90 -37.18 -2.90
CA LEU A 57 6.36 -36.91 -1.53
C LEU A 57 6.68 -38.21 -0.79
N VAL A 58 5.95 -39.29 -1.07
CA VAL A 58 6.19 -40.62 -0.49
C VAL A 58 7.45 -41.28 -1.09
N LEU A 59 7.80 -40.98 -2.34
CA LEU A 59 8.98 -41.55 -3.03
C LEU A 59 10.24 -40.67 -2.98
N PHE A 60 10.10 -39.34 -2.89
CA PHE A 60 11.19 -38.37 -3.06
C PHE A 60 11.34 -37.38 -1.89
N SER A 61 10.93 -37.76 -0.68
CA SER A 61 11.16 -37.01 0.57
C SER A 61 12.57 -36.36 0.69
N PRO A 62 13.67 -36.94 0.14
CA PRO A 62 14.99 -36.31 0.12
C PRO A 62 15.25 -35.27 -1.01
N ILE A 63 14.52 -35.30 -2.14
CA ILE A 63 14.81 -34.50 -3.36
C ILE A 63 13.81 -33.36 -3.61
N LEU A 64 12.56 -33.51 -3.19
CA LEU A 64 11.49 -32.56 -3.54
C LEU A 64 11.42 -31.35 -2.60
N VAL A 65 11.85 -31.50 -1.34
CA VAL A 65 12.00 -30.39 -0.39
C VAL A 65 12.95 -29.31 -0.95
N PRO A 66 14.14 -29.65 -1.49
CA PRO A 66 14.98 -28.70 -2.21
C PRO A 66 14.30 -28.05 -3.43
N ALA A 67 13.60 -28.82 -4.27
CA ALA A 67 12.97 -28.29 -5.48
C ALA A 67 11.83 -27.30 -5.18
N GLY A 68 11.01 -27.59 -4.17
CA GLY A 68 9.97 -26.68 -3.69
C GLY A 68 10.55 -25.37 -3.14
N PHE A 69 11.67 -25.43 -2.42
CA PHE A 69 12.37 -24.25 -1.94
C PHE A 69 12.87 -23.37 -3.09
N VAL A 70 13.42 -23.97 -4.15
CA VAL A 70 13.85 -23.23 -5.35
C VAL A 70 12.67 -22.53 -6.02
N ILE A 71 11.53 -23.20 -6.20
CA ILE A 71 10.33 -22.58 -6.80
C ILE A 71 9.81 -21.44 -5.91
N PHE A 72 9.77 -21.64 -4.59
CA PHE A 72 9.39 -20.60 -3.64
C PHE A 72 10.33 -19.39 -3.73
N LEU A 73 11.65 -19.61 -3.82
CA LEU A 73 12.64 -18.55 -4.00
C LEU A 73 12.49 -17.83 -5.33
N VAL A 74 12.19 -18.55 -6.42
CA VAL A 74 11.97 -17.95 -7.75
C VAL A 74 10.72 -17.08 -7.73
N VAL A 75 9.61 -17.56 -7.15
CA VAL A 75 8.37 -16.78 -7.02
C VAL A 75 8.59 -15.58 -6.10
N ALA A 76 9.20 -15.77 -4.93
CA ALA A 76 9.51 -14.69 -3.99
C ALA A 76 10.46 -13.65 -4.61
N GLY A 77 11.50 -14.09 -5.31
CA GLY A 77 12.43 -13.23 -6.04
C GLY A 77 11.77 -12.48 -7.19
N PHE A 78 10.87 -13.12 -7.92
CA PHE A 78 10.10 -12.47 -8.98
C PHE A 78 9.10 -11.45 -8.44
N VAL A 79 8.43 -11.75 -7.32
CA VAL A 79 7.54 -10.80 -6.61
C VAL A 79 8.35 -9.62 -6.08
N PHE A 80 9.53 -9.87 -5.52
CA PHE A 80 10.43 -8.81 -5.04
C PHE A 80 10.92 -7.93 -6.20
N SER A 81 11.34 -8.54 -7.32
CA SER A 81 11.76 -7.82 -8.52
C SER A 81 10.59 -7.07 -9.20
N GLY A 82 9.39 -7.65 -9.21
CA GLY A 82 8.18 -7.01 -9.74
C GLY A 82 7.74 -5.83 -8.88
N GLY A 83 7.78 -5.97 -7.56
CA GLY A 83 7.55 -4.89 -6.60
C GLY A 83 8.56 -3.75 -6.75
N CYS A 84 9.84 -4.08 -6.90
CA CYS A 84 10.89 -3.10 -7.20
C CYS A 84 10.68 -2.39 -8.53
N GLY A 85 10.24 -3.08 -9.59
CA GLY A 85 9.94 -2.47 -10.88
C GLY A 85 8.83 -1.42 -10.78
N VAL A 86 7.73 -1.74 -10.10
CA VAL A 86 6.63 -0.80 -9.85
C VAL A 86 7.10 0.38 -8.98
N ALA A 87 7.91 0.14 -7.96
CA ALA A 87 8.49 1.19 -7.12
C ALA A 87 9.42 2.12 -7.93
N ALA A 88 10.27 1.57 -8.79
CA ALA A 88 11.17 2.33 -9.65
C ALA A 88 10.40 3.19 -10.67
N LEU A 89 9.41 2.62 -11.34
CA LEU A 89 8.53 3.35 -12.25
C LEU A 89 7.75 4.45 -11.52
N SER A 90 7.30 4.18 -10.30
CA SER A 90 6.61 5.17 -9.46
C SER A 90 7.53 6.33 -9.09
N ALA A 91 8.77 6.04 -8.67
CA ALA A 91 9.77 7.07 -8.36
C ALA A 91 10.15 7.90 -9.59
N LEU A 92 10.38 7.25 -10.74
CA LEU A 92 10.65 7.92 -12.01
C LEU A 92 9.48 8.80 -12.45
N THR A 93 8.25 8.30 -12.32
CA THR A 93 7.03 9.07 -12.60
C THR A 93 6.91 10.28 -11.68
N TRP A 94 7.22 10.12 -10.39
CA TRP A 94 7.18 11.20 -9.40
C TRP A 94 8.19 12.31 -9.71
N ILE A 95 9.43 11.94 -10.07
CA ILE A 95 10.51 12.87 -10.45
C ILE A 95 10.19 13.57 -11.77
N TYR A 96 9.73 12.83 -12.77
CA TYR A 96 9.35 13.39 -14.07
C TYR A 96 8.20 14.41 -13.92
N ASN A 97 7.19 14.09 -13.11
CA ASN A 97 6.06 14.97 -12.83
C ASN A 97 6.50 16.22 -12.06
N TYR A 98 7.42 16.08 -11.11
CA TYR A 98 8.03 17.18 -10.36
C TYR A 98 8.79 18.15 -11.28
N VAL A 99 9.64 17.65 -12.18
CA VAL A 99 10.39 18.47 -13.15
C VAL A 99 9.45 19.13 -14.18
N THR A 100 8.34 18.47 -14.52
CA THR A 100 7.31 19.02 -15.40
C THR A 100 6.42 20.07 -14.70
N GLY A 101 6.69 20.40 -13.44
CA GLY A 101 5.94 21.42 -12.69
C GLY A 101 4.54 20.98 -12.24
N LYS A 102 4.19 19.71 -12.42
CA LYS A 102 2.96 19.12 -11.90
C LYS A 102 3.28 18.67 -10.48
N CYS A 103 2.77 19.39 -9.47
CA CYS A 103 2.87 18.97 -8.07
C CYS A 103 2.43 17.50 -7.93
N PRO A 104 3.34 16.56 -7.60
CA PRO A 104 2.99 15.16 -7.62
C PRO A 104 2.05 14.83 -6.45
N PRO A 105 0.98 14.04 -6.68
CA PRO A 105 0.04 13.64 -5.64
C PRO A 105 0.78 12.88 -4.54
N GLY A 106 0.92 13.49 -3.36
CA GLY A 106 1.64 12.92 -2.22
C GLY A 106 2.87 13.70 -1.76
N ALA A 107 3.34 14.72 -2.50
CA ALA A 107 4.36 15.64 -1.99
C ALA A 107 3.93 16.28 -0.67
N GLU A 108 2.64 16.62 -0.53
CA GLU A 108 2.08 17.17 0.71
C GLU A 108 2.19 16.22 1.90
N LYS A 109 2.08 14.90 1.67
CA LYS A 109 2.20 13.88 2.73
C LYS A 109 3.67 13.71 3.14
N LEU A 110 4.59 13.76 2.17
CA LEU A 110 6.03 13.74 2.42
C LEU A 110 6.45 14.99 3.19
N ASP A 111 5.98 16.17 2.79
CA ASP A 111 6.35 17.44 3.41
C ASP A 111 5.77 17.55 4.83
N TYR A 112 4.54 17.09 5.04
CA TYR A 112 3.95 16.95 6.38
C TYR A 112 4.76 16.00 7.27
N ALA A 113 5.20 14.85 6.74
CA ALA A 113 6.05 13.92 7.47
C ALA A 113 7.44 14.53 7.76
N ARG A 114 8.03 15.23 6.79
CA ARG A 114 9.34 15.86 6.91
C ARG A 114 9.32 17.00 7.91
N MET A 115 8.28 17.82 7.91
CA MET A 115 8.06 18.89 8.89
C MET A 115 7.90 18.31 10.29
N ARG A 116 7.13 17.24 10.46
CA ARG A 116 6.96 16.56 11.75
C ARG A 116 8.26 15.93 12.27
N ILE A 117 9.08 15.37 11.38
CA ILE A 117 10.39 14.81 11.71
C ILE A 117 11.38 15.93 12.05
N ALA A 118 11.37 17.03 11.29
CA ALA A 118 12.24 18.19 11.53
C ALA A 118 11.91 18.86 12.87
N ASP A 119 10.63 19.00 13.21
CA ASP A 119 10.17 19.53 14.49
C ASP A 119 10.68 18.68 15.68
N LYS A 120 10.54 17.35 15.58
CA LYS A 120 11.07 16.41 16.58
C LYS A 120 12.60 16.40 16.65
N ALA A 121 13.27 16.53 15.51
CA ALA A 121 14.73 16.61 15.47
C ALA A 121 15.24 17.90 16.11
N ARG A 122 14.52 19.02 15.97
CA ARG A 122 14.87 20.30 16.60
C ARG A 122 14.75 20.23 18.11
N ASP A 123 13.66 19.67 18.64
CA ASP A 123 13.47 19.47 20.09
C ASP A 123 14.58 18.60 20.68
N MET A 124 14.92 17.46 20.06
CA MET A 124 16.02 16.61 20.52
C MET A 124 17.39 17.30 20.43
N THR A 125 17.63 18.11 19.39
CA THR A 125 18.88 18.87 19.23
C THR A 125 19.03 19.93 20.32
N GLU A 126 17.92 20.57 20.71
CA GLU A 126 17.89 21.58 21.76
C GLU A 126 18.18 20.96 23.12
N ARG A 127 17.55 19.81 23.44
CA ARG A 127 17.87 19.03 24.64
C ARG A 127 19.33 18.59 24.66
N ALA A 128 19.84 18.05 23.55
CA ALA A 128 21.23 17.62 23.47
C ALA A 128 22.22 18.79 23.68
N ARG A 129 21.89 20.00 23.19
CA ARG A 129 22.66 21.21 23.45
C ARG A 129 22.63 21.63 24.92
N GLU A 130 21.48 21.55 25.59
CA GLU A 130 21.37 21.86 27.02
C GLU A 130 22.25 20.92 27.87
N TYR A 131 22.20 19.61 27.60
CA TYR A 131 23.07 18.63 28.26
C TYR A 131 24.55 18.85 27.94
N GLY A 132 24.88 19.17 26.67
CA GLY A 132 26.24 19.47 26.25
C GLY A 132 26.82 20.69 26.96
N ASN A 133 26.06 21.77 27.08
CA ASN A 133 26.47 22.98 27.80
C ASN A 133 26.65 22.72 29.30
N PHE A 134 25.79 21.90 29.91
CA PHE A 134 25.94 21.54 31.33
C PHE A 134 27.23 20.75 31.59
N VAL A 135 27.52 19.77 30.73
CA VAL A 135 28.76 18.97 30.82
C VAL A 135 29.98 19.85 30.54
N GLN A 136 29.92 20.75 29.57
CA GLN A 136 31.01 21.66 29.24
C GLN A 136 31.30 22.65 30.38
N HIS A 137 30.25 23.20 31.00
CA HIS A 137 30.38 24.05 32.18
C HIS A 137 31.00 23.30 33.36
N LYS A 138 30.58 22.05 33.60
CA LYS A 138 31.14 21.18 34.65
C LYS A 138 32.59 20.80 34.40
N ALA A 139 32.96 20.55 33.14
CA ALA A 139 34.33 20.27 32.75
C ALA A 139 35.24 21.50 32.98
N GLN A 140 34.79 22.71 32.60
CA GLN A 140 35.55 23.94 32.84
C GLN A 140 35.73 24.24 34.34
N GLU A 141 34.71 23.99 35.17
CA GLU A 141 34.81 24.13 36.63
C GLU A 141 35.84 23.17 37.24
N ALA A 142 35.91 21.92 36.75
CA ALA A 142 36.88 20.94 37.23
C ALA A 142 38.31 21.28 36.79
N THR A 143 38.50 21.82 35.58
CA THR A 143 39.80 22.27 35.08
C THR A 143 40.31 23.53 35.78
N GLN A 144 39.43 24.41 36.28
CA GLN A 144 39.82 25.58 37.08
C GLN A 144 40.11 25.28 38.55
N ARG A 145 39.70 24.10 39.06
CA ARG A 145 39.91 23.68 40.45
C ARG A 145 41.08 22.70 40.63
N ALA A 146 41.77 22.33 39.55
CA ALA A 146 42.99 21.53 39.55
C ALA A 146 44.22 22.44 39.41
#